data_AF-M5GFK5-F1
#
_entry.id   AF-M5GFK5-F1
#
_cell.length_a   1.000
_cell.length_b   1.000
_cell.length_c   1.000
_cell.angle_alpha   90.00
_cell.angle_beta   90.00
_cell.angle_gamma   90.00
#
_symmetry.space_group_name_H-M   'P 1'
#
loop_
_entity.id
_entity.type
_entity.pdbx_description
1 polymer ?
#
loop_
_entity_poly.entity_id
_entity_poly.type
_entity_poly.pdbx_seq_one_letter_code
_entity_poly.pdbx_strand_id
1 'polypeptide(L)'
;MTVPGTSSSYPASSATSATLSGIMVPTEPRETIDQVVLRRWLLLLPTFLLLDTSTHPAPSGLLSWQLGLHSLISLMLALHAQDQLEWDTMNAASRALAECWSISLCWNGMEAAKGVVQSAGGRLKAVLDKDDPTRYKGRLLYPVEG
;
A
#
# COMPACT_ATOMS: atom_id res chain seq x y z
N MET A 1 -13.39 53.02 -46.69
CA MET A 1 -14.80 53.31 -46.35
C MET A 1 -15.44 51.99 -45.94
N THR A 2 -16.06 51.75 -44.78
CA THR A 2 -16.30 52.45 -43.51
C THR A 2 -16.77 51.34 -42.53
N VAL A 3 -16.34 51.39 -41.27
CA VAL A 3 -16.70 50.55 -40.10
C VAL A 3 -18.09 50.94 -39.53
N PRO A 4 -18.81 50.12 -38.71
CA PRO A 4 -18.57 49.99 -37.24
C PRO A 4 -18.90 48.59 -36.64
N GLY A 5 -18.33 48.12 -35.51
CA GLY A 5 -18.59 48.49 -34.10
C GLY A 5 -19.40 47.34 -33.45
N THR A 6 -19.05 46.71 -32.33
CA THR A 6 -18.97 47.18 -30.92
C THR A 6 -18.21 46.12 -30.09
N SER A 7 -17.06 46.40 -29.47
CA SER A 7 -16.84 46.96 -28.11
C SER A 7 -17.42 46.17 -26.94
N SER A 8 -16.54 45.53 -26.15
CA SER A 8 -16.73 45.35 -24.69
C SER A 8 -15.37 45.29 -23.96
N SER A 9 -14.75 46.46 -23.75
CA SER A 9 -14.33 47.03 -22.44
C SER A 9 -14.73 46.23 -21.18
N TYR A 10 -14.00 46.08 -20.05
CA TYR A 10 -12.80 46.64 -19.36
C TYR A 10 -12.59 45.73 -18.09
N PRO A 11 -11.65 45.97 -17.14
CA PRO A 11 -10.28 46.52 -17.19
C PRO A 11 -9.23 45.59 -16.54
N ALA A 12 -7.96 45.92 -16.74
CA ALA A 12 -6.84 45.51 -15.90
C ALA A 12 -6.63 46.56 -14.78
N SER A 13 -6.48 46.11 -13.52
CA SER A 13 -5.93 46.83 -12.36
C SER A 13 -6.27 46.00 -11.11
N SER A 14 -5.45 45.78 -10.10
CA SER A 14 -4.11 46.22 -9.74
C SER A 14 -3.58 45.22 -8.69
N ALA A 15 -2.27 45.03 -8.62
CA ALA A 15 -1.65 44.37 -7.47
C ALA A 15 -1.95 45.17 -6.20
N THR A 16 -2.67 44.57 -5.25
CA THR A 16 -2.74 45.06 -3.88
C THR A 16 -2.06 44.05 -2.97
N SER A 17 -0.87 44.45 -2.52
CA SER A 17 -0.21 43.92 -1.34
C SER A 17 -1.19 43.87 -0.18
N ALA A 18 -1.49 42.66 0.29
CA ALA A 18 -2.20 42.43 1.53
C ALA A 18 -1.26 41.64 2.46
N THR A 19 -0.52 42.37 3.29
CA THR A 19 -0.05 41.86 4.57
C THR A 19 -1.25 41.47 5.41
N LEU A 20 -1.35 40.21 5.85
CA LEU A 20 -2.11 39.82 7.04
C LEU A 20 -1.79 38.37 7.44
N SER A 21 -1.21 38.26 8.64
CA SER A 21 -1.43 37.24 9.67
C SER A 21 -1.59 35.78 9.26
N GLY A 22 -0.62 34.98 9.68
CA GLY A 22 -0.84 33.61 10.17
C GLY A 22 -1.71 32.75 9.26
N ILE A 23 -1.15 32.32 8.13
CA ILE A 23 -1.71 31.19 7.39
C ILE A 23 -1.53 29.96 8.27
N MET A 24 -2.50 29.73 9.16
CA MET A 24 -2.80 28.37 9.58
C MET A 24 -3.32 27.69 8.32
N VAL A 25 -2.42 26.99 7.62
CA VAL A 25 -2.80 26.05 6.57
C VAL A 25 -3.86 25.16 7.22
N PRO A 26 -5.10 25.13 6.70
CA PRO A 26 -6.03 24.09 7.11
C PRO A 26 -5.33 22.79 6.72
N THR A 27 -4.80 22.06 7.69
CA THR A 27 -4.47 20.67 7.49
C THR A 27 -5.80 20.02 7.17
N GLU A 28 -6.09 19.84 5.89
CA GLU A 28 -7.20 19.00 5.49
C GLU A 28 -7.08 17.71 6.28
N PRO A 29 -8.19 17.20 6.85
CA PRO A 29 -8.16 15.96 7.59
C PRO A 29 -7.54 14.91 6.66
N ARG A 30 -6.35 14.40 7.04
CA ARG A 30 -5.70 13.32 6.29
C ARG A 30 -6.74 12.22 6.16
N GLU A 31 -7.19 11.96 4.94
CA GLU A 31 -8.05 10.82 4.67
C GLU A 31 -7.28 9.57 5.09
N THR A 32 -7.67 8.99 6.22
CA THR A 32 -7.07 7.79 6.76
C THR A 32 -7.56 6.62 5.93
N ILE A 33 -6.65 5.84 5.34
CA ILE A 33 -7.00 4.62 4.61
C ILE A 33 -7.70 3.65 5.58
N ASP A 34 -8.83 3.09 5.16
CA ASP A 34 -9.51 2.05 5.92
C ASP A 34 -8.69 0.75 5.94
N GLN A 35 -8.03 0.51 7.07
CA GLN A 35 -7.18 -0.67 7.29
C GLN A 35 -7.97 -1.95 7.53
N VAL A 36 -9.29 -1.89 7.76
CA VAL A 36 -10.16 -3.08 7.81
C VAL A 36 -10.23 -3.72 6.42
N VAL A 37 -10.42 -2.90 5.39
CA VAL A 37 -10.44 -3.37 3.99
C VAL A 37 -9.07 -3.90 3.58
N LEU A 38 -7.99 -3.19 3.95
CA LEU A 38 -6.62 -3.66 3.71
C LEU A 38 -6.36 -5.04 4.32
N ARG A 39 -6.73 -5.23 5.59
CA ARG A 39 -6.62 -6.54 6.27
C ARG A 39 -7.42 -7.63 5.56
N ARG A 40 -8.61 -7.32 5.07
CA ARG A 40 -9.41 -8.28 4.30
C ARG A 40 -8.68 -8.74 3.03
N TRP A 41 -8.05 -7.83 2.30
CA TRP A 41 -7.25 -8.19 1.12
C TRP A 41 -6.01 -9.01 1.49
N LEU A 42 -5.33 -8.66 2.58
CA LEU A 42 -4.18 -9.43 3.08
C LEU A 42 -4.58 -10.88 3.40
N LEU A 43 -5.71 -11.07 4.10
CA LEU A 43 -6.22 -12.40 4.46
C LEU A 43 -6.63 -13.25 3.24
N LEU A 44 -6.96 -12.63 2.11
CA LEU A 44 -7.32 -13.34 0.87
C LEU A 44 -6.10 -13.72 0.01
N LEU A 45 -4.91 -13.15 0.28
CA LEU A 45 -3.69 -13.42 -0.49
C LEU A 45 -3.37 -14.93 -0.62
N PRO A 46 -3.39 -15.74 0.46
CA PRO A 46 -3.08 -17.16 0.36
C PRO A 46 -4.10 -17.92 -0.49
N THR A 47 -5.38 -17.55 -0.36
CA THR A 47 -6.48 -18.17 -1.13
C THR A 47 -6.35 -17.85 -2.62
N PHE A 48 -6.05 -16.61 -2.99
CA PHE A 48 -5.83 -16.24 -4.40
C PHE A 48 -4.58 -16.90 -4.97
N LEU A 49 -3.50 -17.01 -4.18
CA LEU A 49 -2.31 -17.75 -4.60
C LEU A 49 -2.65 -19.21 -4.96
N LEU A 50 -3.45 -19.87 -4.12
CA LEU A 50 -3.89 -21.24 -4.35
C LEU A 50 -4.84 -21.37 -5.55
N LEU A 51 -5.81 -20.45 -5.68
CA LEU A 51 -6.78 -20.45 -6.78
C LEU A 51 -6.10 -20.22 -8.13
N ASP A 52 -5.21 -19.23 -8.21
CA ASP A 52 -4.52 -18.88 -9.44
C ASP A 52 -3.55 -20.00 -9.89
N THR A 53 -2.98 -20.75 -8.95
CA THR A 53 -2.10 -21.88 -9.27
C THR A 53 -2.87 -23.16 -9.60
N SER A 54 -4.06 -23.38 -9.04
CA SER A 54 -4.83 -24.63 -9.21
C SER A 54 -5.90 -24.57 -10.30
N THR A 55 -6.57 -23.42 -10.47
CA THR A 55 -7.79 -23.29 -11.27
C THR A 55 -7.58 -22.46 -12.53
N HIS A 56 -6.59 -21.56 -12.53
CA HIS A 56 -6.27 -20.70 -13.66
C HIS A 56 -4.76 -20.71 -13.95
N PRO A 57 -4.16 -21.87 -14.30
CA PRO A 57 -2.70 -22.03 -14.46
C PRO A 57 -2.10 -21.27 -15.66
N ALA A 58 -2.88 -20.38 -16.29
CA ALA A 58 -2.36 -19.45 -17.28
C ALA A 58 -1.36 -18.48 -16.61
N PRO A 59 -0.28 -18.07 -17.31
CA PRO A 59 0.75 -17.20 -16.75
C PRO A 59 0.22 -15.86 -16.21
N SER A 60 -0.97 -15.43 -16.63
CA SER A 60 -1.62 -14.20 -16.16
C SER A 60 -2.09 -14.25 -14.69
N GLY A 61 -2.49 -15.41 -14.17
CA GLY A 61 -3.04 -15.53 -12.81
C GLY A 61 -1.98 -15.16 -11.76
N LEU A 62 -0.87 -15.89 -11.76
CA LEU A 62 0.25 -15.63 -10.84
C LEU A 62 0.82 -14.21 -10.99
N LEU A 63 0.94 -13.67 -12.20
CA LEU A 63 1.39 -12.29 -12.42
C LEU A 63 0.44 -11.26 -11.78
N SER A 64 -0.87 -11.47 -11.91
CA SER A 64 -1.87 -10.58 -11.31
C SER A 64 -1.84 -10.63 -9.78
N TRP A 65 -1.68 -11.82 -9.20
CA TRP A 65 -1.50 -12.00 -7.77
C TRP A 65 -0.23 -11.31 -7.26
N GLN A 66 0.90 -11.45 -7.99
CA GLN A 66 2.16 -10.80 -7.65
C GLN A 66 2.00 -9.27 -7.62
N LEU A 67 1.34 -8.70 -8.62
CA LEU A 67 1.07 -7.26 -8.69
C LEU A 67 0.19 -6.80 -7.52
N GLY A 68 -0.82 -7.58 -7.16
CA GLY A 68 -1.68 -7.34 -6.00
C GLY A 68 -0.88 -7.31 -4.70
N LEU A 69 -0.06 -8.34 -4.47
CA LEU A 69 0.83 -8.42 -3.30
C LEU A 69 1.78 -7.23 -3.24
N HIS A 70 2.46 -6.90 -4.33
CA HIS A 70 3.36 -5.74 -4.39
C HIS A 70 2.66 -4.42 -4.05
N SER A 71 1.42 -4.25 -4.50
CA SER A 71 0.61 -3.06 -4.23
C SER A 71 0.24 -2.96 -2.75
N LEU A 72 -0.19 -4.08 -2.13
CA LEU A 72 -0.53 -4.13 -0.71
C LEU A 72 0.68 -3.83 0.18
N ILE A 73 1.84 -4.43 -0.12
CA ILE A 73 3.08 -4.16 0.63
C ILE A 73 3.50 -2.70 0.48
N SER A 74 3.41 -2.13 -0.73
CA SER A 74 3.76 -0.72 -0.95
C SER A 74 2.83 0.22 -0.19
N LEU A 75 1.54 -0.11 -0.11
CA LEU A 75 0.57 0.63 0.70
C LEU A 75 0.90 0.57 2.20
N MET A 76 1.27 -0.60 2.71
CA MET A 76 1.70 -0.74 4.10
C MET A 76 2.96 0.09 4.41
N LEU A 77 3.94 0.10 3.52
CA LEU A 77 5.15 0.92 3.70
C LEU A 77 4.81 2.42 3.68
N ALA A 78 3.90 2.85 2.80
CA ALA A 78 3.42 4.23 2.77
C ALA A 78 2.70 4.62 4.07
N LEU A 79 1.84 3.73 4.59
CA LEU A 79 1.17 3.91 5.88
C LEU A 79 2.17 3.99 7.03
N HIS A 80 3.21 3.15 7.03
CA HIS A 80 4.25 3.19 8.05
C HIS A 80 5.06 4.48 8.00
N ALA A 81 5.43 4.96 6.81
CA ALA A 81 6.15 6.23 6.64
C ALA A 81 5.34 7.44 7.16
N GLN A 82 4.01 7.32 7.22
CA GLN A 82 3.12 8.32 7.79
C GLN A 82 2.75 8.05 9.26
N ASP A 83 3.36 7.05 9.90
CA ASP A 83 3.05 6.52 11.23
C ASP A 83 1.59 6.08 11.45
N GLN A 84 0.88 5.80 10.35
CA GLN A 84 -0.54 5.38 10.38
C GLN A 84 -0.70 3.86 10.35
N LEU A 85 0.34 3.09 10.04
CA LEU A 85 0.22 1.62 9.99
C LEU A 85 -0.11 1.05 11.38
N GLU A 86 -1.22 0.32 11.43
CA GLU A 86 -1.70 -0.35 12.63
C GLU A 86 -0.97 -1.68 12.84
N TRP A 87 -0.81 -2.05 14.11
CA TRP A 87 -0.25 -3.35 14.47
C TRP A 87 -1.09 -4.51 13.94
N ASP A 88 -2.42 -4.43 13.99
CA ASP A 88 -3.31 -5.49 13.50
C ASP A 88 -3.10 -5.75 12.00
N THR A 89 -2.84 -4.70 11.22
CA THR A 89 -2.54 -4.80 9.79
C THR A 89 -1.19 -5.47 9.56
N MET A 90 -0.16 -5.07 10.31
CA MET A 90 1.16 -5.70 10.23
C MET A 90 1.12 -7.18 10.64
N ASN A 91 0.35 -7.50 11.67
CA ASN A 91 0.16 -8.88 12.13
C ASN A 91 -0.61 -9.72 11.10
N ALA A 92 -1.67 -9.18 10.50
CA ALA A 92 -2.40 -9.85 9.42
C ALA A 92 -1.51 -10.11 8.18
N ALA A 93 -0.65 -9.16 7.82
CA ALA A 93 0.30 -9.32 6.73
C ALA A 93 1.36 -10.40 7.05
N SER A 94 1.90 -10.42 8.26
CA SER A 94 2.86 -11.43 8.71
C SER A 94 2.26 -12.85 8.60
N ARG A 95 1.02 -13.02 9.06
CA ARG A 95 0.25 -14.28 8.91
C ARG A 95 0.06 -14.68 7.46
N ALA A 96 -0.46 -13.76 6.65
CA ALA A 96 -0.73 -14.01 5.24
C ALA A 96 0.55 -14.39 4.47
N LEU A 97 1.68 -13.73 4.75
CA LEU A 97 2.97 -14.07 4.12
C LEU A 97 3.49 -15.44 4.58
N ALA A 98 3.34 -15.80 5.85
CA ALA A 98 3.69 -17.14 6.32
C ALA A 98 2.85 -18.22 5.63
N GLU A 99 1.54 -18.02 5.51
CA GLU A 99 0.65 -18.94 4.78
C GLU A 99 1.01 -19.02 3.29
N CYS A 100 1.27 -17.88 2.63
CA CYS A 100 1.72 -17.85 1.24
C CYS A 100 3.04 -18.59 1.05
N TRP A 101 3.97 -18.46 2.00
CA TRP A 101 5.23 -19.19 2.01
C TRP A 101 4.98 -20.69 2.08
N SER A 102 4.18 -21.17 3.05
CA SER A 102 3.82 -22.58 3.16
C SER A 102 3.18 -23.12 1.88
N ILE A 103 2.21 -22.41 1.29
CA ILE A 103 1.57 -22.80 0.03
C ILE A 103 2.61 -22.93 -1.09
N SER A 104 3.51 -21.94 -1.21
CA SER A 104 4.56 -21.93 -2.23
C SER A 104 5.57 -23.06 -2.10
N LEU A 105 5.73 -23.65 -0.91
CA LEU A 105 6.58 -24.82 -0.68
C LEU A 105 5.88 -26.14 -1.03
N CYS A 106 4.55 -26.19 -0.98
CA CYS A 106 3.80 -27.45 -1.15
C CYS A 106 3.63 -27.87 -2.63
N TRP A 107 3.84 -26.99 -3.61
CA TRP A 107 3.52 -27.25 -5.02
C TRP A 107 4.74 -27.02 -5.93
N ASN A 108 4.88 -27.88 -6.95
CA ASN A 108 5.91 -27.73 -7.98
C ASN A 108 5.58 -26.55 -8.90
N GLY A 109 6.61 -25.83 -9.37
CA GLY A 109 6.45 -24.71 -10.30
C GLY A 109 6.13 -23.35 -9.64
N MET A 110 6.16 -23.26 -8.31
CA MET A 110 5.88 -22.04 -7.56
C MET A 110 7.12 -21.18 -7.24
N GLU A 111 8.26 -21.41 -7.90
CA GLU A 111 9.51 -20.67 -7.62
C GLU A 111 9.37 -19.14 -7.77
N ALA A 112 8.59 -18.69 -8.76
CA ALA A 112 8.30 -17.28 -8.93
C ALA A 112 7.47 -16.71 -7.75
N ALA A 113 6.53 -17.50 -7.20
CA ALA A 113 5.76 -17.11 -6.02
C ALA A 113 6.66 -17.03 -4.78
N LYS A 114 7.55 -18.02 -4.58
CA LYS A 114 8.53 -18.02 -3.47
C LYS A 114 9.37 -16.74 -3.46
N GLY A 115 9.95 -16.40 -4.61
CA GLY A 115 10.77 -15.18 -4.75
C GLY A 115 10.00 -13.91 -4.40
N VAL A 116 8.72 -13.83 -4.79
CA VAL A 116 7.87 -12.67 -4.49
C VAL A 116 7.49 -12.62 -3.00
N VAL A 117 7.12 -13.74 -2.38
CA VAL A 117 6.81 -13.79 -0.93
C VAL A 117 8.05 -13.42 -0.12
N GLN A 118 9.22 -13.95 -0.48
CA GLN A 118 10.48 -13.63 0.19
C GLN A 118 10.85 -12.15 0.03
N SER A 119 10.68 -11.58 -1.16
CA SER A 119 10.89 -10.15 -1.42
C SER A 119 9.93 -9.28 -0.59
N ALA A 120 8.65 -9.64 -0.54
CA ALA A 120 7.64 -8.94 0.27
C ALA A 120 7.99 -8.98 1.76
N GLY A 121 8.36 -10.14 2.30
CA GLY A 121 8.82 -10.29 3.69
C GLY A 121 10.07 -9.46 3.97
N GLY A 122 11.04 -9.46 3.06
CA GLY A 122 12.25 -8.63 3.17
C GLY A 122 11.96 -7.13 3.23
N ARG A 123 10.99 -6.66 2.43
CA ARG A 123 10.54 -5.26 2.46
C ARG A 123 9.83 -4.91 3.77
N LEU A 124 8.97 -5.78 4.29
CA LEU A 124 8.31 -5.55 5.57
C LEU A 124 9.27 -5.66 6.76
N LYS A 125 10.37 -6.41 6.64
CA LYS A 125 11.41 -6.44 7.69
C LYS A 125 11.99 -5.05 7.97
N ALA A 126 12.00 -4.16 6.96
CA ALA A 126 12.48 -2.79 7.11
C ALA A 126 11.60 -1.91 8.01
N VAL A 127 10.35 -2.32 8.29
CA VAL A 127 9.43 -1.60 9.18
C VAL A 127 9.34 -2.19 10.59
N LEU A 128 10.02 -3.30 10.86
CA LEU A 128 10.06 -3.94 12.17
C LEU A 128 10.97 -3.18 13.14
N ASP A 129 10.83 -3.50 14.42
CA ASP A 129 11.65 -2.89 15.46
C ASP A 129 13.13 -3.27 15.26
N LYS A 130 14.03 -2.29 15.30
CA LYS A 130 15.46 -2.48 15.01
C LYS A 130 16.13 -3.47 15.97
N ASP A 131 15.67 -3.49 17.21
CA ASP A 131 16.22 -4.32 18.28
C ASP A 131 15.68 -5.76 18.23
N ASP A 132 14.46 -5.95 17.70
CA ASP A 132 13.78 -7.24 17.65
C ASP A 132 12.97 -7.38 16.34
N PRO A 133 13.48 -8.12 15.34
CA PRO A 133 12.80 -8.32 14.06
C PRO A 133 11.59 -9.26 14.16
N THR A 134 11.14 -9.63 15.37
CA THR A 134 9.87 -10.34 15.60
C THR A 134 8.77 -9.40 16.10
N ARG A 135 9.09 -8.12 16.31
CA ARG A 135 8.18 -7.12 16.86
C ARG A 135 7.93 -5.96 15.93
N TYR A 136 6.75 -5.38 16.10
CA TYR A 136 6.36 -4.12 15.48
C TYR A 136 5.72 -3.22 16.53
N LYS A 137 6.29 -2.02 16.74
CA LYS A 137 5.85 -1.06 17.76
C LYS A 137 5.79 -1.71 19.16
N GLY A 138 6.81 -2.52 19.49
CA GLY A 138 7.00 -3.20 20.77
C GLY A 138 6.15 -4.45 20.97
N ARG A 139 5.22 -4.75 20.04
CA ARG A 139 4.31 -5.90 20.14
C ARG A 139 4.77 -7.04 19.23
N LEU A 140 4.68 -8.27 19.73
CA LEU A 140 5.01 -9.47 18.97
C LEU A 140 4.11 -9.59 17.74
N LEU A 141 4.68 -9.97 16.60
CA LEU A 141 3.91 -10.39 15.43
C LEU A 141 3.65 -11.89 15.47
N TYR A 142 2.81 -12.36 14.55
CA TYR A 142 2.63 -13.79 14.32
C TYR A 142 4.00 -14.48 14.16
N PRO A 143 4.21 -15.62 14.81
CA PRO A 143 5.50 -16.29 14.79
C PRO A 143 5.84 -16.65 13.35
N VAL A 144 6.96 -16.09 12.89
CA VAL A 144 7.63 -16.59 11.71
C VAL A 144 8.34 -17.87 12.20
N GLU A 145 7.64 -19.01 12.17
CA GLU A 145 8.34 -20.28 12.33
C GLU A 145 9.29 -20.40 11.14
N GLY A 146 10.60 -20.31 11.44
CA GLY A 146 11.69 -20.43 10.49
C GLY A 146 11.99 -21.89 10.16
#